data_AF-A0A834MXV5-F1
#
_entry.id   AF-A0A834MXV5-F1
#
_cell.length_a   1.000
_cell.length_b   1.000
_cell.length_c   1.000
_cell.angle_alpha   90.00
_cell.angle_beta   90.00
_cell.angle_gamma   90.00
#
_symmetry.space_group_name_H-M   'P 1'
#
loop_
_entity.id
_entity.type
_entity.pdbx_description
1 polymer ?
#
loop_
_entity_poly.entity_id
_entity_poly.type
_entity_poly.pdbx_seq_one_letter_code
_entity_poly.pdbx_strand_id
1 'polypeptide(L)'
;MSKKLKLTALSTSRSLRSNQRINGVTFSKESPYFDRKDDNSSKADHVKNDNSMEIQNKVDEEIVSETINESRKSKSKRVTKKRNVSLKIEYEELNKVEQKGESNKEVFMTRIDKEKDEKLQEVENTSGWMPSNWKRILENIQEMRKYKTAPVDEMGCHKCPDPNANDSIFRYQCLLALMLSSQTKDQVTHAAMKRLISYGCIPSIIIATPNDVLVKLIQPVGFANRKAEYIKRTSVILVDKYNNDIPKTIKELCDLPGVGPKMAHICMQIAWGEVSGIGVDTHVHRICNRLNWVKKPTKTPEETRKELEEWLPKDLWNEINYLLVGFGQEICLPRFPKCKECLNKDICPFAKKK
;
A
#
# COMPACT_ATOMS: atom_id res chain seq x y z
N MET A 1 -7.22 58.42 46.81
CA MET A 1 -8.53 59.11 46.61
C MET A 1 -9.19 58.58 45.35
N SER A 2 -10.52 58.65 45.27
CA SER A 2 -11.32 58.11 44.15
C SER A 2 -11.28 58.99 42.89
N LYS A 3 -11.48 58.37 41.72
CA LYS A 3 -12.57 58.75 40.79
C LYS A 3 -12.78 57.69 39.69
N LYS A 4 -14.01 57.16 39.61
CA LYS A 4 -14.59 56.68 38.35
C LYS A 4 -15.05 57.90 37.55
N LEU A 5 -15.16 57.79 36.23
CA LEU A 5 -16.40 58.09 35.51
C LEU A 5 -16.37 57.53 34.07
N LYS A 6 -17.56 57.31 33.50
CA LYS A 6 -17.82 56.93 32.10
C LYS A 6 -18.46 58.13 31.38
N LEU A 7 -18.93 57.90 30.14
CA LEU A 7 -19.93 58.63 29.35
C LEU A 7 -19.34 59.58 28.28
N THR A 8 -19.91 59.78 27.09
CA THR A 8 -20.55 58.91 26.05
C THR A 8 -21.11 59.82 24.95
N ALA A 9 -21.31 59.29 23.72
CA ALA A 9 -22.05 59.92 22.60
C ALA A 9 -21.37 61.19 22.01
N LEU A 10 -21.73 61.72 20.83
CA LEU A 10 -22.80 61.43 19.86
C LEU A 10 -22.19 60.99 18.49
N SER A 11 -22.84 60.22 17.60
CA SER A 11 -23.92 60.62 16.66
C SER A 11 -23.60 61.94 15.94
N THR A 12 -23.40 61.98 14.61
CA THR A 12 -24.51 62.06 13.62
C THR A 12 -24.22 61.32 12.28
N SER A 13 -25.03 61.54 11.24
CA SER A 13 -25.11 60.72 10.00
C SER A 13 -25.32 61.57 8.73
N ARG A 14 -25.32 60.90 7.55
CA ARG A 14 -25.73 61.38 6.20
C ARG A 14 -24.68 62.24 5.43
N SER A 15 -24.58 62.18 4.10
CA SER A 15 -25.12 61.23 3.09
C SER A 15 -24.61 61.52 1.66
N LEU A 16 -24.85 60.58 0.72
CA LEU A 16 -24.74 60.73 -0.76
C LEU A 16 -23.29 60.83 -1.31
N ARG A 17 -22.97 60.46 -2.56
CA ARG A 17 -23.76 59.89 -3.68
C ARG A 17 -22.86 59.10 -4.65
N SER A 18 -23.26 57.90 -5.06
CA SER A 18 -23.24 57.41 -6.47
C SER A 18 -23.41 55.88 -6.52
N ASN A 19 -24.07 55.39 -7.57
CA ASN A 19 -24.17 53.97 -7.91
C ASN A 19 -23.39 53.75 -9.21
N GLN A 20 -22.62 52.67 -9.33
CA GLN A 20 -23.03 51.54 -10.18
C GLN A 20 -22.14 50.30 -10.01
N ARG A 21 -22.64 49.19 -10.58
CA ARG A 21 -22.18 47.79 -10.53
C ARG A 21 -20.74 47.64 -11.09
N ILE A 22 -19.97 46.60 -10.78
CA ILE A 22 -20.21 45.17 -11.10
C ILE A 22 -19.75 44.23 -9.95
N ASN A 23 -20.33 43.01 -9.92
CA ASN A 23 -20.04 41.92 -8.98
C ASN A 23 -18.56 41.47 -9.08
N GLY A 24 -17.90 40.86 -8.09
CA GLY A 24 -18.39 40.05 -6.97
C GLY A 24 -18.37 38.55 -7.35
N VAL A 25 -17.78 37.61 -6.61
CA VAL A 25 -17.20 37.65 -5.24
C VAL A 25 -15.96 36.74 -5.15
N THR A 26 -15.00 37.07 -4.29
CA THR A 26 -13.81 36.27 -3.97
C THR A 26 -14.12 35.06 -3.08
N PHE A 27 -13.56 33.89 -3.39
CA PHE A 27 -13.70 32.70 -2.56
C PHE A 27 -12.71 32.69 -1.38
N SER A 28 -13.21 32.59 -0.14
CA SER A 28 -12.37 32.49 1.06
C SER A 28 -12.87 31.43 2.05
N LYS A 29 -12.21 30.26 2.00
CA LYS A 29 -11.95 29.30 3.09
C LYS A 29 -13.09 28.63 3.87
N GLU A 30 -12.68 27.48 4.41
CA GLU A 30 -13.24 26.70 5.53
C GLU A 30 -14.57 25.96 5.31
N SER A 31 -14.53 24.66 5.61
CA SER A 31 -15.63 23.72 5.46
C SER A 31 -15.82 22.96 6.77
N PRO A 32 -16.87 23.29 7.54
CA PRO A 32 -17.37 22.44 8.61
C PRO A 32 -18.44 21.48 8.07
N TYR A 33 -18.42 20.22 8.51
CA TYR A 33 -19.57 19.51 9.11
C TYR A 33 -19.19 18.04 9.40
N PHE A 34 -18.58 17.82 10.56
CA PHE A 34 -18.74 16.58 11.31
C PHE A 34 -19.91 16.82 12.27
N ASP A 35 -21.13 16.43 11.89
CA ASP A 35 -22.17 16.08 12.86
C ASP A 35 -23.41 15.46 12.20
N ARG A 36 -23.81 14.27 12.68
CA ARG A 36 -25.20 13.82 12.77
C ARG A 36 -25.25 12.59 13.68
N LYS A 37 -26.29 12.55 14.51
CA LYS A 37 -26.52 11.52 15.53
C LYS A 37 -27.28 10.35 14.91
N ASP A 38 -27.17 9.19 15.55
CA ASP A 38 -28.14 8.12 15.40
C ASP A 38 -29.51 8.57 15.93
N ASP A 39 -30.58 8.19 15.23
CA ASP A 39 -31.93 8.06 15.79
C ASP A 39 -32.68 6.97 15.02
N ASN A 40 -33.60 6.27 15.69
CA ASN A 40 -34.07 4.95 15.27
C ASN A 40 -35.60 4.88 15.25
N SER A 41 -36.22 4.54 14.11
CA SER A 41 -37.64 4.18 14.06
C SER A 41 -38.03 3.19 12.96
N SER A 42 -38.80 2.22 13.40
CA SER A 42 -39.64 1.24 12.68
C SER A 42 -40.34 1.76 11.41
N LYS A 43 -40.63 0.92 10.40
CA LYS A 43 -41.59 -0.21 10.48
C LYS A 43 -41.34 -1.29 9.40
N ALA A 44 -42.00 -2.43 9.60
CA ALA A 44 -42.17 -3.47 8.59
C ALA A 44 -43.58 -3.42 8.00
N ASP A 45 -43.77 -3.98 6.81
CA ASP A 45 -45.06 -4.46 6.32
C ASP A 45 -44.86 -5.71 5.46
N HIS A 46 -45.81 -6.66 5.55
CA HIS A 46 -45.83 -7.90 4.77
C HIS A 46 -46.73 -7.76 3.55
N VAL A 47 -46.26 -8.21 2.38
CA VAL A 47 -47.12 -8.75 1.33
C VAL A 47 -46.53 -10.07 0.86
N LYS A 48 -47.35 -11.13 0.87
CA LYS A 48 -47.04 -12.41 0.22
C LYS A 48 -47.57 -12.39 -1.21
N ASN A 49 -46.95 -13.15 -2.11
CA ASN A 49 -47.73 -14.06 -2.93
C ASN A 49 -46.89 -15.24 -3.43
N ASP A 50 -47.45 -16.44 -3.37
CA ASP A 50 -46.83 -17.67 -3.85
C ASP A 50 -47.37 -18.04 -5.24
N ASN A 51 -46.48 -18.49 -6.14
CA ASN A 51 -46.66 -19.68 -6.99
C ASN A 51 -45.39 -19.84 -7.86
N SER A 52 -44.62 -20.94 -7.74
CA SER A 52 -44.93 -22.34 -8.10
C SER A 52 -44.67 -22.64 -9.58
N MET A 53 -43.60 -23.39 -9.87
CA MET A 53 -43.63 -24.63 -10.68
C MET A 53 -42.20 -25.22 -10.78
N GLU A 54 -42.05 -26.48 -10.34
CA GLU A 54 -40.89 -27.33 -10.64
C GLU A 54 -41.16 -28.13 -11.92
N ILE A 55 -40.13 -28.36 -12.77
CA ILE A 55 -40.07 -29.49 -13.73
C ILE A 55 -38.63 -30.04 -13.75
N GLN A 56 -38.50 -31.35 -13.94
CA GLN A 56 -37.32 -32.17 -13.62
C GLN A 56 -36.29 -32.41 -14.77
N ASN A 57 -35.03 -32.59 -14.36
CA ASN A 57 -34.06 -33.66 -14.76
C ASN A 57 -33.47 -33.84 -16.19
N LYS A 58 -32.12 -33.89 -16.18
CA LYS A 58 -31.21 -34.91 -16.79
C LYS A 58 -30.95 -34.92 -18.32
N VAL A 59 -29.93 -35.73 -18.68
CA VAL A 59 -29.52 -36.24 -20.03
C VAL A 59 -28.72 -35.21 -20.86
N ASP A 60 -27.48 -35.45 -21.32
CA ASP A 60 -26.57 -36.62 -21.19
C ASP A 60 -25.07 -36.22 -21.30
N GLU A 61 -24.17 -37.18 -21.06
CA GLU A 61 -22.74 -37.14 -21.44
C GLU A 61 -22.49 -37.80 -22.82
N GLU A 62 -21.22 -37.93 -23.23
CA GLU A 62 -20.71 -38.54 -24.48
C GLU A 62 -21.00 -37.81 -25.81
N ILE A 63 -19.91 -37.40 -26.48
CA ILE A 63 -19.45 -38.02 -27.74
C ILE A 63 -17.93 -37.86 -27.81
N VAL A 64 -17.22 -38.94 -28.13
CA VAL A 64 -15.77 -38.99 -28.32
C VAL A 64 -15.47 -39.63 -29.68
N SER A 65 -14.30 -39.30 -30.23
CA SER A 65 -13.66 -39.88 -31.43
C SER A 65 -14.41 -39.77 -32.77
N GLU A 66 -13.96 -38.82 -33.59
CA GLU A 66 -13.45 -39.00 -34.97
C GLU A 66 -12.82 -37.65 -35.37
N THR A 67 -11.57 -37.52 -35.82
CA THR A 67 -10.95 -38.24 -36.94
C THR A 67 -9.41 -38.32 -36.76
N ILE A 68 -8.81 -39.49 -36.98
CA ILE A 68 -7.36 -39.62 -37.21
C ILE A 68 -7.11 -40.59 -38.38
N ASN A 69 -6.86 -40.06 -39.57
CA ASN A 69 -5.78 -40.54 -40.43
C ASN A 69 -5.53 -39.65 -41.66
N GLU A 70 -4.45 -40.00 -42.37
CA GLU A 70 -3.98 -39.41 -43.64
C GLU A 70 -3.43 -37.96 -43.53
N SER A 71 -2.22 -37.63 -43.98
CA SER A 71 -1.28 -38.35 -44.85
C SER A 71 0.16 -38.39 -44.31
N ARG A 72 0.90 -39.46 -44.65
CA ARG A 72 2.36 -39.62 -44.43
C ARG A 72 3.03 -40.24 -45.67
N LYS A 73 4.33 -39.97 -45.82
CA LYS A 73 5.28 -40.33 -46.92
C LYS A 73 5.30 -39.27 -48.05
N SER A 74 6.44 -38.79 -48.57
CA SER A 74 7.88 -38.94 -48.19
C SER A 74 8.69 -37.78 -48.85
N LYS A 75 10.04 -37.66 -48.95
CA LYS A 75 11.22 -38.56 -48.82
C LYS A 75 12.52 -37.69 -48.68
N SER A 76 13.59 -38.25 -48.11
CA SER A 76 15.04 -38.13 -48.50
C SER A 76 15.57 -36.85 -49.22
N LYS A 77 16.72 -36.18 -48.92
CA LYS A 77 17.93 -36.29 -48.04
C LYS A 77 18.57 -34.86 -48.03
N ARG A 78 19.61 -34.44 -47.26
CA ARG A 78 20.90 -35.02 -46.82
C ARG A 78 21.44 -34.23 -45.57
N VAL A 79 22.55 -34.66 -44.95
CA VAL A 79 22.99 -34.22 -43.60
C VAL A 79 24.44 -33.70 -43.56
N THR A 80 24.73 -32.64 -42.77
CA THR A 80 25.92 -32.47 -41.88
C THR A 80 25.92 -31.12 -41.14
N LYS A 81 26.55 -30.88 -39.96
CA LYS A 81 26.83 -31.68 -38.73
C LYS A 81 27.53 -30.76 -37.68
N LYS A 82 27.31 -31.02 -36.37
CA LYS A 82 27.97 -30.48 -35.13
C LYS A 82 27.09 -29.48 -34.33
N ARG A 83 27.08 -29.51 -32.99
CA ARG A 83 27.46 -30.55 -31.99
C ARG A 83 26.82 -30.18 -30.65
N ASN A 84 25.96 -31.03 -30.09
CA ASN A 84 25.57 -30.97 -28.68
C ASN A 84 26.37 -31.99 -27.88
N VAL A 85 26.57 -31.71 -26.58
CA VAL A 85 27.08 -32.65 -25.58
C VAL A 85 26.06 -32.71 -24.45
N SER A 86 25.82 -33.91 -23.93
CA SER A 86 24.97 -34.15 -22.77
C SER A 86 25.73 -35.07 -21.82
N LEU A 87 25.64 -34.80 -20.52
CA LEU A 87 26.10 -35.72 -19.48
C LEU A 87 24.99 -35.86 -18.44
N LYS A 88 24.71 -37.12 -18.07
CA LYS A 88 23.90 -37.45 -16.88
C LYS A 88 24.82 -37.39 -15.66
N ILE A 89 24.23 -37.14 -14.49
CA ILE A 89 24.73 -37.65 -13.20
C ILE A 89 23.50 -38.20 -12.45
N GLU A 90 23.67 -39.32 -11.76
CA GLU A 90 22.62 -40.04 -11.03
C GLU A 90 22.49 -39.56 -9.57
N TYR A 91 21.50 -40.09 -8.86
CA TYR A 91 21.22 -39.84 -7.44
C TYR A 91 21.69 -41.05 -6.60
N GLU A 92 21.96 -40.83 -5.31
CA GLU A 92 22.44 -41.82 -4.32
C GLU A 92 23.91 -42.27 -4.58
N GLU A 93 24.82 -42.36 -3.60
CA GLU A 93 24.72 -42.32 -2.13
C GLU A 93 25.66 -41.26 -1.50
N LEU A 94 25.37 -40.80 -0.27
CA LEU A 94 26.43 -40.53 0.74
C LEU A 94 25.92 -40.40 2.19
N ASN A 95 24.93 -41.20 2.60
CA ASN A 95 24.58 -41.36 4.02
C ASN A 95 25.65 -42.20 4.76
N LYS A 96 26.85 -41.62 5.02
CA LYS A 96 27.89 -42.16 5.93
C LYS A 96 29.15 -41.27 6.11
N VAL A 97 28.99 -40.01 6.53
CA VAL A 97 29.99 -39.36 7.43
C VAL A 97 29.25 -38.46 8.44
N GLU A 98 28.64 -39.08 9.44
CA GLU A 98 28.47 -38.39 10.72
C GLU A 98 29.85 -38.20 11.39
N GLN A 99 29.98 -37.22 12.30
CA GLN A 99 31.24 -36.88 13.00
C GLN A 99 32.38 -36.26 12.15
N LYS A 100 32.08 -35.18 11.40
CA LYS A 100 32.96 -33.99 11.23
C LYS A 100 32.29 -32.92 10.36
N GLY A 101 31.59 -31.96 10.97
CA GLY A 101 30.97 -30.86 10.19
C GLY A 101 30.31 -29.72 10.96
N GLU A 102 30.00 -29.90 12.24
CA GLU A 102 29.21 -28.91 13.02
C GLU A 102 29.97 -27.59 13.25
N SER A 103 31.27 -27.66 13.58
CA SER A 103 32.13 -26.49 13.80
C SER A 103 32.12 -25.48 12.65
N ASN A 104 32.00 -25.95 11.40
CA ASN A 104 32.07 -25.07 10.23
C ASN A 104 30.75 -24.35 9.95
N LYS A 105 29.60 -24.89 10.40
CA LYS A 105 28.33 -24.17 10.33
C LYS A 105 28.24 -23.07 11.39
N GLU A 106 28.68 -23.36 12.61
CA GLU A 106 28.78 -22.34 13.67
C GLU A 106 29.76 -21.23 13.29
N VAL A 107 30.95 -21.56 12.78
CA VAL A 107 31.94 -20.56 12.34
C VAL A 107 31.45 -19.74 11.12
N PHE A 108 30.60 -20.29 10.25
CA PHE A 108 30.04 -19.52 9.14
C PHE A 108 28.90 -18.59 9.61
N MET A 109 28.00 -19.05 10.48
CA MET A 109 26.94 -18.19 11.03
C MET A 109 27.49 -17.12 11.98
N THR A 110 28.38 -17.47 12.91
CA THR A 110 29.00 -16.47 13.80
C THR A 110 29.82 -15.41 13.04
N ARG A 111 30.26 -15.69 11.80
CA ARG A 111 30.83 -14.66 10.91
C ARG A 111 29.77 -13.79 10.25
N ILE A 112 28.65 -14.34 9.79
CA ILE A 112 27.52 -13.55 9.24
C ILE A 112 26.89 -12.66 10.31
N ASP A 113 26.70 -13.20 11.52
CA ASP A 113 26.12 -12.47 12.64
C ASP A 113 27.11 -11.42 13.19
N LYS A 114 28.42 -11.72 13.24
CA LYS A 114 29.45 -10.69 13.48
C LYS A 114 29.50 -9.63 12.39
N GLU A 115 29.49 -9.98 11.11
CA GLU A 115 29.51 -8.97 10.04
C GLU A 115 28.26 -8.08 10.06
N LYS A 116 27.13 -8.57 10.60
CA LYS A 116 25.96 -7.74 10.90
C LYS A 116 26.19 -6.85 12.12
N ASP A 117 26.60 -7.41 13.26
CA ASP A 117 26.76 -6.65 14.50
C ASP A 117 27.93 -5.64 14.43
N GLU A 118 29.01 -5.96 13.73
CA GLU A 118 30.13 -5.03 13.46
C GLU A 118 29.67 -3.87 12.55
N LYS A 119 28.89 -4.14 11.48
CA LYS A 119 28.27 -3.07 10.66
C LYS A 119 27.20 -2.27 11.42
N LEU A 120 26.49 -2.88 12.37
CA LEU A 120 25.56 -2.18 13.26
C LEU A 120 26.30 -1.30 14.30
N GLN A 121 27.47 -1.74 14.79
CA GLN A 121 28.33 -0.95 15.67
C GLN A 121 29.00 0.23 14.94
N GLU A 122 29.35 0.09 13.66
CA GLU A 122 29.76 1.24 12.83
C GLU A 122 28.64 2.29 12.70
N VAL A 123 27.37 1.87 12.64
CA VAL A 123 26.21 2.77 12.61
C VAL A 123 25.96 3.45 13.97
N GLU A 124 26.18 2.76 15.10
CA GLU A 124 26.13 3.37 16.44
C GLU A 124 27.17 4.48 16.63
N ASN A 125 28.24 4.51 15.83
CA ASN A 125 29.27 5.55 15.85
C ASN A 125 28.94 6.77 14.95
N THR A 126 27.74 6.82 14.36
CA THR A 126 27.25 8.04 13.68
C THR A 126 26.61 8.99 14.68
N SER A 127 26.97 10.28 14.63
CA SER A 127 26.62 11.29 15.65
C SER A 127 25.17 11.81 15.54
N GLY A 128 24.20 10.90 15.37
CA GLY A 128 22.77 11.16 15.29
C GLY A 128 22.05 10.98 16.64
N TRP A 129 20.91 11.64 16.80
CA TRP A 129 19.97 11.31 17.87
C TRP A 129 19.21 10.03 17.49
N MET A 130 19.10 9.06 18.39
CA MET A 130 18.26 7.88 18.22
C MET A 130 17.28 7.71 19.41
N PRO A 131 16.09 7.12 19.23
CA PRO A 131 15.17 6.83 20.33
C PRO A 131 15.71 5.73 21.25
N SER A 132 15.55 5.88 22.56
CA SER A 132 15.98 4.83 23.49
C SER A 132 15.21 3.52 23.28
N ASN A 133 15.94 2.40 23.32
CA ASN A 133 15.42 1.04 23.05
C ASN A 133 14.88 0.81 21.63
N TRP A 134 15.14 1.67 20.64
CA TRP A 134 14.55 1.53 19.29
C TRP A 134 14.78 0.15 18.66
N LYS A 135 16.02 -0.39 18.74
CA LYS A 135 16.40 -1.70 18.18
C LYS A 135 15.58 -2.82 18.83
N ARG A 136 15.52 -2.84 20.17
CA ARG A 136 14.71 -3.82 20.92
C ARG A 136 13.21 -3.69 20.68
N ILE A 137 12.71 -2.47 20.48
CA ILE A 137 11.32 -2.23 20.12
C ILE A 137 11.01 -2.79 18.72
N LEU A 138 11.91 -2.62 17.76
CA LEU A 138 11.81 -3.15 16.40
C LEU A 138 11.87 -4.68 16.38
N GLU A 139 12.86 -5.29 17.03
CA GLU A 139 12.99 -6.76 17.21
C GLU A 139 11.68 -7.38 17.73
N ASN A 140 11.12 -6.80 18.80
CA ASN A 140 9.85 -7.25 19.38
C ASN A 140 8.67 -7.10 18.41
N ILE A 141 8.68 -6.11 17.51
CA ILE A 141 7.65 -5.96 16.46
C ILE A 141 7.86 -6.99 15.34
N GLN A 142 9.10 -7.25 14.92
CA GLN A 142 9.44 -8.31 13.96
C GLN A 142 9.00 -9.69 14.49
N GLU A 143 9.30 -10.01 15.75
CA GLU A 143 8.85 -11.23 16.44
C GLU A 143 7.32 -11.34 16.50
N MET A 144 6.60 -10.28 16.88
CA MET A 144 5.13 -10.24 16.85
C MET A 144 4.54 -10.38 15.43
N ARG A 145 5.34 -10.17 14.37
CA ARG A 145 4.90 -10.16 12.97
C ARG A 145 5.45 -11.30 12.14
N LYS A 146 6.25 -12.21 12.72
CA LYS A 146 6.95 -13.29 12.00
C LYS A 146 6.04 -14.23 11.24
N TYR A 147 4.81 -14.44 11.73
CA TYR A 147 3.81 -15.31 11.10
C TYR A 147 2.98 -14.63 9.99
N LYS A 148 3.13 -13.31 9.77
CA LYS A 148 2.51 -12.57 8.66
C LYS A 148 1.00 -12.76 8.53
N THR A 149 0.29 -12.57 9.64
CA THR A 149 -1.16 -12.80 9.82
C THR A 149 -2.06 -11.58 9.57
N ALA A 150 -1.51 -10.45 9.12
CA ALA A 150 -2.26 -9.21 8.94
C ALA A 150 -2.81 -9.08 7.50
N PRO A 151 -3.91 -8.33 7.29
CA PRO A 151 -4.45 -8.02 5.97
C PRO A 151 -3.42 -7.52 4.94
N VAL A 152 -2.41 -6.75 5.37
CA VAL A 152 -1.35 -6.25 4.48
C VAL A 152 -0.45 -7.35 3.91
N ASP A 153 -0.35 -8.52 4.57
CA ASP A 153 0.52 -9.64 4.19
C ASP A 153 0.02 -10.38 2.95
N GLU A 154 -1.30 -10.55 2.84
CA GLU A 154 -1.97 -11.22 1.72
C GLU A 154 -2.55 -10.24 0.69
N MET A 155 -3.07 -9.10 1.16
CA MET A 155 -3.93 -8.20 0.39
C MET A 155 -3.38 -6.77 0.28
N GLY A 156 -2.20 -6.49 0.83
CA GLY A 156 -1.55 -5.17 0.72
C GLY A 156 -1.18 -4.82 -0.73
N CYS A 157 -0.90 -3.54 -1.02
CA CYS A 157 -0.68 -3.06 -2.40
C CYS A 157 0.43 -3.81 -3.16
N HIS A 158 1.42 -4.36 -2.45
CA HIS A 158 2.52 -5.15 -3.04
C HIS A 158 2.12 -6.58 -3.45
N LYS A 159 0.88 -7.00 -3.16
CA LYS A 159 0.25 -8.27 -3.58
C LYS A 159 -0.83 -8.09 -4.64
N CYS A 160 -1.14 -6.85 -5.02
CA CYS A 160 -2.19 -6.53 -5.98
C CYS A 160 -1.82 -6.71 -7.47
N PRO A 161 -0.58 -6.46 -7.93
CA PRO A 161 -0.19 -6.69 -9.33
C PRO A 161 -0.16 -8.18 -9.70
N ASP A 162 -0.38 -8.47 -10.98
CA ASP A 162 -0.15 -9.79 -11.57
C ASP A 162 1.38 -10.03 -11.72
N PRO A 163 1.97 -11.04 -11.06
CA PRO A 163 3.40 -11.34 -11.17
C PRO A 163 3.81 -11.89 -12.55
N ASN A 164 2.86 -12.22 -13.42
CA ASN A 164 3.10 -12.69 -14.79
C ASN A 164 3.02 -11.54 -15.83
N ALA A 165 2.62 -10.35 -15.41
CA ALA A 165 2.59 -9.17 -16.27
C ALA A 165 4.01 -8.74 -16.65
N ASN A 166 4.17 -8.15 -17.84
CA ASN A 166 5.46 -7.52 -18.18
C ASN A 166 5.74 -6.32 -17.27
N ASP A 167 7.02 -6.01 -17.11
CA ASP A 167 7.59 -4.83 -16.45
C ASP A 167 6.69 -3.58 -16.38
N SER A 168 6.33 -3.00 -17.53
CA SER A 168 5.55 -1.75 -17.60
C SER A 168 4.12 -1.93 -17.07
N ILE A 169 3.48 -3.06 -17.39
CA ILE A 169 2.13 -3.38 -16.88
C ILE A 169 2.16 -3.64 -15.37
N PHE A 170 3.16 -4.38 -14.87
CA PHE A 170 3.35 -4.62 -13.43
C PHE A 170 3.51 -3.29 -12.68
N ARG A 171 4.38 -2.39 -13.17
CA ARG A 171 4.59 -1.06 -12.60
C ARG A 171 3.33 -0.19 -12.62
N TYR A 172 2.57 -0.21 -13.70
CA TYR A 172 1.28 0.47 -13.80
C TYR A 172 0.26 -0.08 -12.77
N GLN A 173 0.21 -1.40 -12.58
CA GLN A 173 -0.65 -2.04 -11.58
C GLN A 173 -0.23 -1.70 -10.14
N CYS A 174 1.07 -1.60 -9.84
CA CYS A 174 1.59 -1.09 -8.56
C CYS A 174 1.06 0.32 -8.27
N LEU A 175 1.14 1.20 -9.26
CA LEU A 175 0.65 2.58 -9.16
C LEU A 175 -0.86 2.63 -8.91
N LEU A 176 -1.66 1.87 -9.67
CA LEU A 176 -3.12 1.84 -9.49
C LEU A 176 -3.51 1.29 -8.10
N ALA A 177 -2.84 0.23 -7.62
CA ALA A 177 -3.08 -0.32 -6.29
C ALA A 177 -2.82 0.71 -5.19
N LEU A 178 -1.77 1.54 -5.34
CA LEU A 178 -1.47 2.62 -4.40
C LEU A 178 -2.51 3.75 -4.48
N MET A 179 -2.92 4.18 -5.68
CA MET A 179 -4.00 5.16 -5.87
C MET A 179 -5.32 4.69 -5.22
N LEU A 180 -5.70 3.43 -5.41
CA LEU A 180 -6.92 2.84 -4.85
C LEU A 180 -6.85 2.68 -3.32
N SER A 181 -5.69 2.37 -2.74
CA SER A 181 -5.54 2.15 -1.28
C SER A 181 -5.81 3.38 -0.41
N SER A 182 -5.75 4.59 -0.96
CA SER A 182 -5.96 5.82 -0.20
C SER A 182 -7.32 5.85 0.51
N GLN A 183 -7.31 5.84 1.85
CA GLN A 183 -8.52 5.78 2.69
C GLN A 183 -9.42 4.57 2.33
N THR A 184 -8.83 3.40 2.07
CA THR A 184 -9.55 2.15 1.76
C THR A 184 -8.83 0.96 2.39
N LYS A 185 -9.58 -0.08 2.80
CA LYS A 185 -8.99 -1.29 3.39
C LYS A 185 -8.28 -2.14 2.33
N ASP A 186 -7.23 -2.84 2.73
CA ASP A 186 -6.42 -3.69 1.85
C ASP A 186 -7.28 -4.71 1.09
N GLN A 187 -8.18 -5.43 1.78
CA GLN A 187 -9.05 -6.43 1.13
C GLN A 187 -9.95 -5.82 0.04
N VAL A 188 -10.44 -4.59 0.24
CA VAL A 188 -11.28 -3.87 -0.73
C VAL A 188 -10.46 -3.39 -1.92
N THR A 189 -9.24 -2.91 -1.66
CA THR A 189 -8.27 -2.49 -2.69
C THR A 189 -7.86 -3.67 -3.56
N HIS A 190 -7.53 -4.81 -2.95
CA HIS A 190 -7.11 -6.04 -3.63
C HIS A 190 -8.26 -6.65 -4.44
N ALA A 191 -9.50 -6.66 -3.92
CA ALA A 191 -10.67 -7.09 -4.68
C ALA A 191 -10.96 -6.19 -5.90
N ALA A 192 -10.74 -4.87 -5.78
CA ALA A 192 -10.84 -3.94 -6.91
C ALA A 192 -9.72 -4.15 -7.94
N MET A 193 -8.47 -4.32 -7.50
CA MET A 193 -7.34 -4.60 -8.39
C MET A 193 -7.51 -5.92 -9.14
N LYS A 194 -7.97 -7.00 -8.48
CA LYS A 194 -8.30 -8.27 -9.16
C LYS A 194 -9.30 -8.07 -10.31
N ARG A 195 -10.38 -7.31 -10.09
CA ARG A 195 -11.36 -7.03 -11.16
C ARG A 195 -10.80 -6.14 -12.28
N LEU A 196 -9.98 -5.14 -11.96
CA LEU A 196 -9.29 -4.35 -12.98
C LEU A 196 -8.36 -5.21 -13.83
N ILE A 197 -7.58 -6.09 -13.21
CA ILE A 197 -6.65 -7.00 -13.89
C ILE A 197 -7.40 -7.95 -14.80
N SER A 198 -8.46 -8.61 -14.30
CA SER A 198 -9.35 -9.47 -15.10
C SER A 198 -10.08 -8.74 -16.23
N TYR A 199 -10.27 -7.42 -16.14
CA TYR A 199 -10.85 -6.59 -17.21
C TYR A 199 -9.81 -6.11 -18.24
N GLY A 200 -8.52 -6.13 -17.90
CA GLY A 200 -7.44 -5.59 -18.72
C GLY A 200 -6.83 -4.32 -18.12
N CYS A 201 -6.06 -4.46 -17.03
CA CYS A 201 -5.44 -3.34 -16.33
C CYS A 201 -4.17 -2.83 -17.05
N ILE A 202 -4.35 -2.19 -18.22
CA ILE A 202 -3.30 -1.51 -18.99
C ILE A 202 -3.76 -0.09 -19.39
N PRO A 203 -2.84 0.89 -19.60
CA PRO A 203 -3.22 2.29 -19.83
C PRO A 203 -4.23 2.50 -20.97
N SER A 204 -4.02 1.86 -22.13
CA SER A 204 -4.88 2.00 -23.31
C SER A 204 -6.32 1.53 -23.08
N ILE A 205 -6.51 0.37 -22.45
CA ILE A 205 -7.84 -0.13 -22.09
C ILE A 205 -8.50 0.81 -21.09
N ILE A 206 -7.80 1.22 -20.02
CA ILE A 206 -8.36 2.08 -18.97
C ILE A 206 -8.73 3.49 -19.49
N ILE A 207 -8.03 4.01 -20.49
CA ILE A 207 -8.43 5.23 -21.23
C ILE A 207 -9.75 4.99 -21.97
N ALA A 208 -9.88 3.88 -22.71
CA ALA A 208 -11.08 3.55 -23.49
C ALA A 208 -12.31 3.15 -22.64
N THR A 209 -12.12 2.56 -21.45
CA THR A 209 -13.20 2.12 -20.54
C THR A 209 -14.17 3.26 -20.22
N PRO A 210 -15.50 3.12 -20.37
CA PRO A 210 -16.46 4.14 -19.93
C PRO A 210 -16.30 4.47 -18.43
N ASN A 211 -16.50 5.73 -18.04
CA ASN A 211 -16.19 6.14 -16.66
C ASN A 211 -17.08 5.49 -15.59
N ASP A 212 -18.35 5.21 -15.91
CA ASP A 212 -19.25 4.47 -15.03
C ASP A 212 -18.83 3.00 -14.89
N VAL A 213 -18.35 2.37 -15.97
CA VAL A 213 -17.78 1.01 -15.97
C VAL A 213 -16.53 0.98 -15.10
N LEU A 214 -15.62 1.94 -15.25
CA LEU A 214 -14.42 2.04 -14.41
C LEU A 214 -14.77 2.24 -12.92
N VAL A 215 -15.77 3.07 -12.61
CA VAL A 215 -16.30 3.20 -11.24
C VAL A 215 -16.85 1.86 -10.73
N LYS A 216 -17.71 1.17 -11.51
CA LYS A 216 -18.27 -0.14 -11.15
C LYS A 216 -17.17 -1.17 -10.86
N LEU A 217 -16.11 -1.21 -11.67
CA LEU A 217 -14.96 -2.10 -11.47
C LEU A 217 -14.24 -1.86 -10.13
N ILE A 218 -14.18 -0.62 -9.63
CA ILE A 218 -13.46 -0.29 -8.38
C ILE A 218 -14.34 -0.14 -7.13
N GLN A 219 -15.67 -0.14 -7.20
CA GLN A 219 -16.53 -0.14 -6.01
C GLN A 219 -16.28 -1.40 -5.14
N PRO A 220 -16.29 -1.34 -3.79
CA PRO A 220 -16.60 -0.20 -2.93
C PRO A 220 -15.35 0.57 -2.43
N VAL A 221 -14.33 0.78 -3.28
CA VAL A 221 -13.17 1.62 -2.91
C VAL A 221 -13.64 3.05 -2.55
N GLY A 222 -13.17 3.58 -1.42
CA GLY A 222 -13.56 4.90 -0.94
C GLY A 222 -13.18 5.99 -1.95
N PHE A 223 -14.10 6.93 -2.22
CA PHE A 223 -13.98 7.97 -3.25
C PHE A 223 -13.85 7.47 -4.71
N ALA A 224 -14.42 6.29 -5.03
CA ALA A 224 -14.39 5.67 -6.36
C ALA A 224 -14.52 6.64 -7.55
N ASN A 225 -15.53 7.52 -7.57
CA ASN A 225 -15.77 8.48 -8.68
C ASN A 225 -14.54 9.35 -8.99
N ARG A 226 -13.87 9.89 -7.95
CA ARG A 226 -12.66 10.72 -8.09
C ARG A 226 -11.44 9.87 -8.44
N LYS A 227 -11.35 8.65 -7.91
CA LYS A 227 -10.28 7.71 -8.25
C LYS A 227 -10.34 7.25 -9.70
N ALA A 228 -11.52 6.98 -10.25
CA ALA A 228 -11.70 6.65 -11.66
C ALA A 228 -11.23 7.79 -12.59
N GLU A 229 -11.59 9.04 -12.27
CA GLU A 229 -11.11 10.24 -12.96
C GLU A 229 -9.58 10.35 -12.92
N TYR A 230 -8.98 10.22 -11.73
CA TYR A 230 -7.52 10.27 -11.55
C TYR A 230 -6.81 9.13 -12.28
N ILE A 231 -7.31 7.89 -12.20
CA ILE A 231 -6.76 6.71 -12.88
C ILE A 231 -6.75 6.93 -14.40
N LYS A 232 -7.84 7.43 -14.98
CA LYS A 232 -7.91 7.80 -16.40
C LYS A 232 -6.89 8.88 -16.77
N ARG A 233 -6.86 9.98 -16.01
CA ARG A 233 -5.96 11.12 -16.26
C ARG A 233 -4.48 10.73 -16.15
N THR A 234 -4.13 9.92 -15.15
CA THR A 234 -2.81 9.29 -15.04
C THR A 234 -2.52 8.46 -16.28
N SER A 235 -3.42 7.57 -16.70
CA SER A 235 -3.21 6.68 -17.84
C SER A 235 -2.93 7.45 -19.14
N VAL A 236 -3.66 8.54 -19.41
CA VAL A 236 -3.38 9.45 -20.54
C VAL A 236 -1.95 10.03 -20.43
N ILE A 237 -1.58 10.56 -19.26
CA ILE A 237 -0.23 11.12 -19.04
C ILE A 237 0.87 10.06 -19.27
N LEU A 238 0.64 8.80 -18.91
CA LEU A 238 1.62 7.72 -19.12
C LEU A 238 1.78 7.36 -20.60
N VAL A 239 0.69 7.33 -21.37
CA VAL A 239 0.74 7.16 -22.83
C VAL A 239 1.48 8.33 -23.48
N ASP A 240 1.07 9.56 -23.18
CA ASP A 240 1.54 10.78 -23.85
C ASP A 240 3.01 11.15 -23.54
N LYS A 241 3.50 10.83 -22.33
CA LYS A 241 4.82 11.32 -21.84
C LYS A 241 5.81 10.24 -21.41
N TYR A 242 5.33 9.07 -21.01
CA TYR A 242 6.16 8.02 -20.40
C TYR A 242 6.12 6.69 -21.18
N ASN A 243 5.68 6.73 -22.44
CA ASN A 243 5.65 5.59 -23.37
C ASN A 243 4.92 4.35 -22.78
N ASN A 244 3.78 4.58 -22.12
CA ASN A 244 2.96 3.60 -21.39
C ASN A 244 3.53 3.10 -20.04
N ASP A 245 4.75 3.47 -19.65
CA ASP A 245 5.33 3.14 -18.34
C ASP A 245 5.03 4.24 -17.30
N ILE A 246 5.37 4.01 -16.04
CA ILE A 246 5.30 5.01 -14.96
C ILE A 246 6.58 5.87 -14.92
N PRO A 247 6.55 7.07 -14.31
CA PRO A 247 7.76 7.84 -14.06
C PRO A 247 8.72 7.12 -13.10
N LYS A 248 10.02 7.45 -13.20
CA LYS A 248 11.09 6.87 -12.38
C LYS A 248 11.70 7.86 -11.37
N THR A 249 10.99 8.95 -11.05
CA THR A 249 11.40 9.86 -9.96
C THR A 249 10.22 10.18 -9.04
N ILE A 250 10.53 10.44 -7.77
CA ILE A 250 9.55 10.84 -6.74
C ILE A 250 8.80 12.12 -7.12
N LYS A 251 9.48 13.06 -7.79
CA LYS A 251 8.88 14.31 -8.24
C LYS A 251 7.80 14.04 -9.29
N GLU A 252 8.17 13.39 -10.40
CA GLU A 252 7.25 13.10 -11.51
C GLU A 252 6.10 12.19 -11.08
N LEU A 253 6.35 11.24 -10.16
CA LEU A 253 5.29 10.43 -9.55
C LEU A 253 4.30 11.31 -8.75
N CYS A 254 4.77 12.31 -8.00
CA CYS A 254 3.89 13.26 -7.30
C CYS A 254 3.19 14.27 -8.23
N ASP A 255 3.69 14.48 -9.46
CA ASP A 255 3.02 15.30 -10.48
C ASP A 255 1.81 14.58 -11.12
N LEU A 256 1.62 13.28 -10.84
CA LEU A 256 0.44 12.50 -11.28
C LEU A 256 -0.80 12.76 -10.40
N PRO A 257 -2.02 12.84 -10.98
CA PRO A 257 -3.22 13.23 -10.25
C PRO A 257 -3.57 12.25 -9.13
N GLY A 258 -3.60 12.76 -7.90
CA GLY A 258 -3.96 11.99 -6.70
C GLY A 258 -2.83 11.17 -6.08
N VAL A 259 -1.63 11.21 -6.66
CA VAL A 259 -0.42 10.62 -6.10
C VAL A 259 0.25 11.64 -5.17
N GLY A 260 0.89 11.18 -4.08
CA GLY A 260 1.63 12.03 -3.16
C GLY A 260 2.81 11.29 -2.53
N PRO A 261 3.64 11.94 -1.69
CA PRO A 261 4.95 11.42 -1.29
C PRO A 261 4.97 9.98 -0.76
N LYS A 262 4.03 9.58 0.11
CA LYS A 262 3.87 8.18 0.55
C LYS A 262 3.74 7.22 -0.63
N MET A 263 2.84 7.53 -1.57
CA MET A 263 2.60 6.68 -2.73
C MET A 263 3.83 6.66 -3.63
N ALA A 264 4.48 7.80 -3.87
CA ALA A 264 5.67 7.86 -4.72
C ALA A 264 6.81 6.98 -4.16
N HIS A 265 7.12 7.08 -2.85
CA HIS A 265 8.17 6.26 -2.23
C HIS A 265 7.87 4.76 -2.28
N ILE A 266 6.65 4.34 -1.94
CA ILE A 266 6.26 2.94 -1.99
C ILE A 266 6.15 2.44 -3.45
N CYS A 267 5.80 3.31 -4.40
CA CYS A 267 5.82 2.99 -5.82
C CYS A 267 7.25 2.73 -6.29
N MET A 268 8.22 3.61 -6.00
CA MET A 268 9.64 3.37 -6.32
C MET A 268 10.14 2.04 -5.72
N GLN A 269 9.76 1.74 -4.47
CA GLN A 269 10.16 0.50 -3.82
C GLN A 269 9.59 -0.77 -4.50
N ILE A 270 8.28 -0.81 -4.80
CA ILE A 270 7.63 -2.01 -5.36
C ILE A 270 7.85 -2.11 -6.87
N ALA A 271 7.73 -1.00 -7.59
CA ALA A 271 7.71 -0.93 -9.05
C ALA A 271 9.12 -0.87 -9.67
N TRP A 272 10.08 -0.25 -8.98
CA TRP A 272 11.46 -0.07 -9.46
C TRP A 272 12.53 -0.75 -8.58
N GLY A 273 12.16 -1.34 -7.44
CA GLY A 273 13.09 -1.92 -6.47
C GLY A 273 13.90 -0.89 -5.68
N GLU A 274 13.52 0.40 -5.72
CA GLU A 274 14.38 1.51 -5.30
C GLU A 274 13.93 2.14 -3.97
N VAL A 275 14.80 2.06 -2.95
CA VAL A 275 14.58 2.63 -1.61
C VAL A 275 14.90 4.13 -1.60
N SER A 276 13.98 4.90 -2.16
CA SER A 276 14.04 6.35 -2.33
C SER A 276 13.72 7.18 -1.07
N GLY A 277 13.12 6.58 -0.05
CA GLY A 277 12.63 7.23 1.17
C GLY A 277 11.56 6.40 1.87
N ILE A 278 11.15 6.79 3.08
CA ILE A 278 10.20 6.03 3.90
C ILE A 278 8.75 6.38 3.53
N GLY A 279 7.97 5.37 3.14
CA GLY A 279 6.54 5.50 2.91
C GLY A 279 5.72 5.68 4.19
N VAL A 280 5.62 6.89 4.74
CA VAL A 280 4.84 7.12 5.98
C VAL A 280 3.34 7.29 5.72
N ASP A 281 2.51 6.55 6.45
CA ASP A 281 1.06 6.66 6.44
C ASP A 281 0.44 6.72 7.85
N THR A 282 -0.89 6.59 7.95
CA THR A 282 -1.62 6.66 9.23
C THR A 282 -1.29 5.55 10.23
N HIS A 283 -0.62 4.47 9.80
CA HIS A 283 -0.07 3.45 10.70
C HIS A 283 1.32 3.86 11.16
N VAL A 284 2.25 4.11 10.23
CA VAL A 284 3.62 4.53 10.55
C VAL A 284 3.64 5.80 11.39
N HIS A 285 2.96 6.87 10.94
CA HIS A 285 2.84 8.15 11.66
C HIS A 285 2.31 7.98 13.09
N ARG A 286 1.22 7.21 13.26
CA ARG A 286 0.62 6.94 14.57
C ARG A 286 1.56 6.17 15.50
N ILE A 287 2.24 5.16 14.97
CA ILE A 287 3.05 4.24 15.77
C ILE A 287 4.36 4.91 16.16
N CYS A 288 5.03 5.61 15.25
CA CYS A 288 6.27 6.32 15.57
C CYS A 288 6.04 7.43 16.61
N ASN A 289 4.93 8.18 16.53
CA ASN A 289 4.55 9.14 17.57
C ASN A 289 4.18 8.47 18.92
N ARG A 290 3.67 7.23 18.93
CA ARG A 290 3.43 6.46 20.17
C ARG A 290 4.71 5.86 20.78
N LEU A 291 5.71 5.59 19.96
CA LEU A 291 7.00 5.02 20.38
C LEU A 291 8.05 6.09 20.73
N ASN A 292 7.73 7.38 20.60
CA ASN A 292 8.70 8.48 20.61
C ASN A 292 9.85 8.29 19.60
N TRP A 293 9.55 7.71 18.43
CA TRP A 293 10.48 7.52 17.31
C TRP A 293 10.69 8.81 16.47
N VAL A 294 10.30 9.95 17.04
CA VAL A 294 10.45 11.31 16.53
C VAL A 294 10.83 12.19 17.72
N LYS A 295 11.72 13.17 17.52
CA LYS A 295 12.27 14.06 18.56
C LYS A 295 11.19 14.89 19.24
N LYS A 296 10.16 15.26 18.46
CA LYS A 296 8.99 16.02 18.90
C LYS A 296 7.73 15.41 18.26
N PRO A 297 6.56 15.46 18.91
CA PRO A 297 5.31 15.00 18.31
C PRO A 297 5.04 15.70 16.96
N THR A 298 4.94 14.91 15.91
CA THR A 298 4.75 15.38 14.52
C THR A 298 3.26 15.45 14.18
N LYS A 299 2.87 16.41 13.35
CA LYS A 299 1.48 16.68 12.95
C LYS A 299 1.11 16.06 11.60
N THR A 300 2.09 15.82 10.74
CA THR A 300 1.88 15.23 9.41
C THR A 300 2.74 13.98 9.18
N PRO A 301 2.34 13.06 8.28
CA PRO A 301 3.18 11.94 7.87
C PRO A 301 4.53 12.36 7.28
N GLU A 302 4.59 13.49 6.57
CA GLU A 302 5.81 14.00 5.94
C GLU A 302 6.82 14.57 6.96
N GLU A 303 6.34 15.16 8.06
CA GLU A 303 7.21 15.48 9.21
C GLU A 303 7.79 14.21 9.85
N THR A 304 6.96 13.19 10.07
CA THR A 304 7.44 11.90 10.58
C THR A 304 8.43 11.22 9.63
N ARG A 305 8.25 11.36 8.31
CA ARG A 305 9.18 10.80 7.32
C ARG A 305 10.59 11.34 7.52
N LYS A 306 10.71 12.67 7.57
CA LYS A 306 12.00 13.36 7.78
C LYS A 306 12.62 13.00 9.14
N GLU A 307 11.82 13.06 10.21
CA GLU A 307 12.27 12.69 11.56
C GLU A 307 12.72 11.22 11.66
N LEU A 308 12.19 10.29 10.86
CA LEU A 308 12.68 8.91 10.79
C LEU A 308 13.92 8.77 9.92
N GLU A 309 13.96 9.39 8.74
CA GLU A 309 15.10 9.35 7.81
C GLU A 309 16.37 10.00 8.38
N GLU A 310 16.23 10.87 9.40
CA GLU A 310 17.34 11.47 10.14
C GLU A 310 18.10 10.51 11.09
N TRP A 311 17.56 9.32 11.40
CA TRP A 311 18.21 8.39 12.35
C TRP A 311 18.02 6.89 12.08
N LEU A 312 16.95 6.47 11.40
CA LEU A 312 16.67 5.07 11.15
C LEU A 312 17.67 4.53 10.10
N PRO A 313 18.40 3.42 10.37
CA PRO A 313 19.30 2.81 9.41
C PRO A 313 18.64 2.53 8.05
N LYS A 314 19.34 2.87 6.96
CA LYS A 314 18.75 2.93 5.60
C LYS A 314 18.33 1.56 5.05
N ASP A 315 18.99 0.51 5.51
CA ASP A 315 18.66 -0.89 5.25
C ASP A 315 17.26 -1.28 5.77
N LEU A 316 16.72 -0.58 6.77
CA LEU A 316 15.40 -0.85 7.36
C LEU A 316 14.26 -0.05 6.67
N TRP A 317 14.57 0.94 5.82
CA TRP A 317 13.57 1.83 5.22
C TRP A 317 12.57 1.09 4.31
N ASN A 318 12.95 -0.07 3.77
CA ASN A 318 12.11 -0.92 2.93
C ASN A 318 11.05 -1.70 3.74
N GLU A 319 11.40 -2.24 4.91
CA GLU A 319 10.49 -3.05 5.72
C GLU A 319 9.58 -2.19 6.60
N ILE A 320 10.04 -1.00 7.03
CA ILE A 320 9.42 -0.28 8.15
C ILE A 320 7.97 0.15 7.89
N ASN A 321 7.58 0.46 6.64
CA ASN A 321 6.16 0.69 6.34
C ASN A 321 5.34 -0.59 6.53
N TYR A 322 5.69 -1.65 5.80
CA TYR A 322 4.97 -2.92 5.76
C TYR A 322 4.85 -3.55 7.16
N LEU A 323 5.95 -3.56 7.92
CA LEU A 323 6.01 -4.06 9.29
C LEU A 323 5.06 -3.30 10.22
N LEU A 324 5.13 -1.95 10.22
CA LEU A 324 4.31 -1.10 11.09
C LEU A 324 2.85 -1.00 10.65
N VAL A 325 2.54 -1.15 9.35
CA VAL A 325 1.16 -1.28 8.87
C VAL A 325 0.51 -2.50 9.51
N GLY A 326 1.09 -3.69 9.35
CA GLY A 326 0.56 -4.93 9.92
C GLY A 326 0.49 -4.90 11.46
N PHE A 327 1.56 -4.47 12.14
CA PHE A 327 1.55 -4.28 13.58
C PHE A 327 0.46 -3.28 14.04
N GLY A 328 0.16 -2.28 13.22
CA GLY A 328 -0.93 -1.32 13.43
C GLY A 328 -2.33 -1.82 13.04
N GLN A 329 -2.44 -2.92 12.28
CA GLN A 329 -3.69 -3.62 11.97
C GLN A 329 -4.05 -4.64 13.05
N GLU A 330 -3.05 -5.26 13.69
CA GLU A 330 -3.25 -6.35 14.66
C GLU A 330 -3.17 -5.88 16.13
N ILE A 331 -2.11 -5.15 16.52
CA ILE A 331 -1.78 -4.88 17.93
C ILE A 331 -1.90 -3.39 18.29
N CYS A 332 -1.20 -2.51 17.57
CA CYS A 332 -1.14 -1.08 17.86
C CYS A 332 -2.32 -0.30 17.22
N LEU A 333 -3.53 -0.81 17.44
CA LEU A 333 -4.79 -0.33 16.85
C LEU A 333 -5.02 1.19 17.06
N PRO A 334 -5.75 1.87 16.15
CA PRO A 334 -6.04 3.30 16.29
C PRO A 334 -6.76 3.64 17.60
N ARG A 335 -7.87 2.95 17.88
CA ARG A 335 -8.58 2.95 19.18
C ARG A 335 -8.25 1.65 19.91
N PHE A 336 -8.24 1.68 21.25
CA PHE A 336 -8.00 0.52 22.13
C PHE A 336 -6.86 -0.44 21.69
N PRO A 337 -5.62 0.07 21.47
CA PRO A 337 -4.48 -0.79 21.16
C PRO A 337 -4.25 -1.83 22.26
N LYS A 338 -3.87 -3.04 21.83
CA LYS A 338 -3.68 -4.25 22.65
C LYS A 338 -2.39 -4.21 23.48
N CYS A 339 -2.22 -3.19 24.31
CA CYS A 339 -0.99 -2.97 25.08
C CYS A 339 -0.65 -4.14 26.03
N LYS A 340 -1.63 -4.95 26.46
CA LYS A 340 -1.41 -6.14 27.30
C LYS A 340 -0.76 -7.32 26.55
N GLU A 341 -1.08 -7.48 25.26
CA GLU A 341 -0.57 -8.54 24.38
C GLU A 341 0.77 -8.14 23.71
N CYS A 342 1.14 -6.87 23.77
CA CYS A 342 2.29 -6.30 23.08
C CYS A 342 3.60 -6.60 23.82
N LEU A 343 4.58 -7.26 23.17
CA LEU A 343 5.92 -7.51 23.73
C LEU A 343 6.65 -6.24 24.16
N ASN A 344 6.27 -5.08 23.61
CA ASN A 344 6.85 -3.78 23.96
C ASN A 344 6.19 -3.07 25.16
N LYS A 345 5.24 -3.70 25.87
CA LYS A 345 4.48 -3.04 26.96
C LYS A 345 5.36 -2.35 28.01
N ASP A 346 6.46 -2.98 28.43
CA ASP A 346 7.32 -2.51 29.52
C ASP A 346 8.38 -1.49 29.08
N ILE A 347 8.51 -1.23 27.78
CA ILE A 347 9.47 -0.25 27.21
C ILE A 347 8.80 0.83 26.35
N CYS A 348 7.54 0.65 25.94
CA CYS A 348 6.79 1.59 25.12
C CYS A 348 6.34 2.85 25.90
N PRO A 349 6.72 4.07 25.48
CA PRO A 349 6.38 5.31 26.19
C PRO A 349 4.90 5.70 26.11
N PHE A 350 4.12 5.11 25.20
CA PHE A 350 2.65 5.22 25.19
C PHE A 350 1.96 4.21 26.10
N ALA A 351 2.55 3.03 26.31
CA ALA A 351 1.98 2.02 27.21
C ALA A 351 2.08 2.44 28.68
N LYS A 352 3.21 3.04 29.09
CA LYS A 352 3.45 3.57 30.46
C LYS A 352 2.61 4.79 30.86
N LYS A 353 1.72 5.27 29.98
CA LYS A 353 0.83 6.44 30.21
C LYS A 353 -0.64 6.02 30.34
N LYS A 354 -0.90 4.75 30.63
CA LYS A 354 -2.21 4.11 30.77
C LYS A 354 -2.24 3.21 32.00
#